data_AF-R1I3T5-F1
#
_entry.id   AF-R1I3T5-F1
#
_cell.length_a   1.000
_cell.length_b   1.000
_cell.length_c   1.000
_cell.angle_alpha   90.00
_cell.angle_beta   90.00
_cell.angle_gamma   90.00
#
_symmetry.space_group_name_H-M   'P 1'
#
loop_
_entity.id
_entity.type
_entity.pdbx_description
1 polymer ?
#
loop_
_entity_poly.entity_id
_entity_poly.type
_entity_poly.pdbx_seq_one_letter_code
_entity_poly.pdbx_strand_id
1 'polypeptide(L)'
;MQVIAGREEDGSFTVHTPSETVSGLDEAAFATLARELEGSLAPRWVFPSVERTYPVLVAAGLRVRRCYDLELAEGLLLAYEGAEAESRSLRAAWARANGEEPPPDAAAVELAQPTLFETRVPTLPDGVTVVTAVRRVLAEQERRVAATAHPDRMRLLLAAESASAL
;
A
#
# COMPACT_ATOMS: atom_id res chain seq x y z
N MET A 1 -9.14 4.13 14.18
CA MET A 1 -7.81 4.73 14.00
C MET A 1 -7.03 3.92 12.97
N GLN A 2 -6.30 4.59 12.10
CA GLN A 2 -5.45 3.97 11.08
C GLN A 2 -3.97 4.13 11.48
N VAL A 3 -3.16 3.11 11.20
CA VAL A 3 -1.70 3.16 11.26
C VAL A 3 -1.20 2.78 9.88
N ILE A 4 -0.34 3.62 9.29
CA ILE A 4 0.26 3.36 8.00
C ILE A 4 1.62 2.73 8.23
N ALA A 5 1.94 1.67 7.50
CA ALA A 5 3.29 1.13 7.47
C ALA A 5 3.67 0.72 6.06
N GLY A 6 4.91 0.96 5.68
CA GLY A 6 5.41 0.60 4.37
C GLY A 6 6.93 0.57 4.35
N ARG A 7 7.47 -0.10 3.34
CA ARG A 7 8.91 -0.19 3.08
C ARG A 7 9.32 0.94 2.13
N GLU A 8 10.38 1.65 2.49
CA GLU A 8 11.04 2.67 1.67
C GLU A 8 11.96 2.02 0.62
N GLU A 9 12.49 2.82 -0.31
CA GLU A 9 13.37 2.34 -1.38
C GLU A 9 14.69 1.75 -0.85
N ASP A 10 15.23 2.31 0.24
CA ASP A 10 16.44 1.78 0.88
C ASP A 10 16.23 0.47 1.63
N GLY A 11 14.98 -0.02 1.66
CA GLY A 11 14.58 -1.26 2.28
C GLY A 11 14.19 -1.13 3.76
N SER A 12 14.36 0.05 4.37
CA SER A 12 13.89 0.34 5.72
C SER A 12 12.36 0.52 5.75
N PHE A 13 11.77 0.42 6.93
CA PHE A 13 10.35 0.63 7.14
C PHE A 13 10.09 2.01 7.75
N THR A 14 8.98 2.61 7.30
CA THR A 14 8.38 3.77 7.95
C THR A 14 7.00 3.39 8.48
N VAL A 15 6.73 3.77 9.73
CA VAL A 15 5.43 3.63 10.39
C VAL A 15 4.91 5.01 10.78
N HIS A 16 3.67 5.31 10.41
CA HIS A 16 2.99 6.55 10.75
C HIS A 16 1.74 6.27 11.58
N THR A 17 1.68 6.90 12.75
CA THR A 17 0.52 6.97 13.63
C THR A 17 -0.05 8.39 13.58
N PRO A 18 -1.27 8.64 14.12
CA PRO A 18 -1.78 10.01 14.21
C PRO A 18 -0.91 10.98 15.03
N SER A 19 -0.03 10.47 15.89
CA SER A 19 0.79 11.28 16.79
C SER A 19 2.23 11.43 16.32
N GLU A 20 2.76 10.48 15.55
CA GLU A 20 4.16 10.48 15.16
C GLU A 20 4.44 9.67 13.88
N THR A 21 5.61 9.91 13.30
CA THR A 21 6.16 9.10 12.21
C THR A 21 7.54 8.60 12.61
N VAL A 22 7.75 7.30 12.53
CA VAL A 22 9.02 6.64 12.82
C VAL A 22 9.54 6.03 11.52
N SER A 23 10.72 6.45 11.07
CA SER A 23 11.36 6.02 9.81
C SER A 23 12.71 5.35 10.08
N GLY A 24 13.24 4.66 9.07
CA GLY A 24 14.57 4.02 9.17
C GLY A 24 14.56 2.75 10.03
N LEU A 25 13.41 2.10 10.18
CA LEU A 25 13.28 0.87 10.94
C LEU A 25 13.80 -0.31 10.12
N ASP A 26 14.66 -1.15 10.70
CA ASP A 26 14.89 -2.48 10.15
C ASP A 26 13.68 -3.40 10.40
N GLU A 27 13.71 -4.61 9.87
CA GLU A 27 12.61 -5.58 10.00
C GLU A 27 12.28 -5.91 11.47
N ALA A 28 13.30 -6.04 12.33
CA ALA A 28 13.13 -6.40 13.73
C ALA A 28 12.52 -5.25 14.56
N ALA A 29 12.99 -4.02 14.31
CA ALA A 29 12.45 -2.80 14.91
C ALA A 29 11.03 -2.54 14.44
N PHE A 30 10.74 -2.73 13.15
CA PHE A 30 9.39 -2.65 12.59
C PHE A 30 8.45 -3.65 13.27
N ALA A 31 8.82 -4.92 13.37
CA ALA A 31 8.00 -5.95 14.00
C ALA A 31 7.75 -5.67 15.50
N THR A 32 8.74 -5.13 16.20
CA THR A 32 8.63 -4.75 17.61
C THR A 32 7.61 -3.62 17.78
N LEU A 33 7.78 -2.53 17.04
CA LEU A 33 6.84 -1.40 17.06
C LEU A 33 5.42 -1.84 16.66
N ALA A 34 5.30 -2.67 15.63
CA ALA A 34 4.00 -3.17 15.18
C ALA A 34 3.29 -4.00 16.26
N ARG A 35 4.02 -4.81 17.03
CA ARG A 35 3.46 -5.58 18.15
C ARG A 35 2.94 -4.66 19.26
N GLU A 36 3.69 -3.62 19.61
CA GLU A 36 3.27 -2.64 20.61
C GLU A 36 2.02 -1.89 20.18
N LEU A 37 1.97 -1.41 18.92
CA LEU A 37 0.81 -0.72 18.36
C LEU A 37 -0.41 -1.64 18.24
N GLU A 38 -0.24 -2.89 17.83
CA GLU A 38 -1.34 -3.86 17.75
C GLU A 38 -1.94 -4.14 19.14
N GLY A 39 -1.10 -4.31 20.16
CA GLY A 39 -1.54 -4.60 21.52
C GLY A 39 -2.18 -3.41 22.24
N SER A 40 -1.69 -2.19 22.00
CA SER A 40 -2.17 -0.98 22.68
C SER A 40 -3.35 -0.31 21.98
N LEU A 41 -3.40 -0.35 20.65
CA LEU A 41 -4.34 0.45 19.85
C LEU A 41 -5.30 -0.39 19.00
N ALA A 42 -4.96 -1.66 18.73
CA ALA A 42 -5.66 -2.54 17.80
C ALA A 42 -6.09 -1.80 16.50
N PRO A 43 -5.16 -1.15 15.78
CA PRO A 43 -5.50 -0.23 14.70
C PRO A 43 -6.07 -0.97 13.48
N ARG A 44 -6.53 -0.20 12.49
CA ARG A 44 -6.60 -0.70 11.12
C ARG A 44 -5.27 -0.36 10.46
N TRP A 45 -4.48 -1.36 10.13
CA TRP A 45 -3.26 -1.16 9.36
C TRP A 45 -3.59 -0.73 7.93
N VAL A 46 -2.82 0.19 7.38
CA VAL A 46 -2.89 0.56 5.97
C VAL A 46 -1.52 0.26 5.37
N PHE A 47 -1.49 -0.68 4.44
CA PHE A 47 -0.25 -1.11 3.78
C PHE A 47 -0.29 -0.69 2.31
N PRO A 48 0.84 -0.28 1.71
CA PRO A 48 0.98 -0.20 0.25
C PRO A 48 0.55 -1.47 -0.47
N SER A 49 0.93 -2.61 0.11
CA SER A 49 0.62 -3.96 -0.32
C SER A 49 0.86 -4.88 0.87
N VAL A 50 -0.15 -5.67 1.23
CA VAL A 50 -0.05 -6.70 2.28
C VAL A 50 1.00 -7.72 1.87
N GLU A 51 0.98 -8.18 0.62
CA GLU A 51 1.93 -9.16 0.08
C GLU A 51 3.40 -8.75 0.30
N ARG A 52 3.72 -7.47 0.17
CA ARG A 52 5.11 -6.97 0.34
C ARG A 52 5.48 -6.58 1.77
N THR A 53 4.51 -6.31 2.64
CA THR A 53 4.77 -5.73 3.98
C THR A 53 4.54 -6.73 5.10
N TYR A 54 3.45 -7.49 5.01
CA TYR A 54 2.98 -8.34 6.08
C TYR A 54 3.82 -9.61 6.34
N PRO A 55 4.52 -10.23 5.35
CA PRO A 55 5.39 -11.37 5.62
C PRO A 55 6.44 -11.13 6.71
N VAL A 56 6.97 -9.90 6.83
CA VAL A 56 7.92 -9.53 7.89
C VAL A 56 7.29 -9.66 9.28
N LEU A 57 6.03 -9.22 9.43
CA LEU A 57 5.30 -9.32 10.69
C LEU A 57 4.97 -10.79 11.02
N VAL A 58 4.58 -11.57 10.02
CA VAL A 58 4.29 -13.01 10.17
C VAL A 58 5.53 -13.79 10.57
N ALA A 59 6.68 -13.52 9.95
CA ALA A 59 7.96 -14.13 10.31
C ALA A 59 8.35 -13.83 11.76
N ALA A 60 8.00 -12.64 12.27
CA ALA A 60 8.16 -12.26 13.66
C ALA A 60 7.03 -12.77 14.60
N GLY A 61 6.12 -13.61 14.11
CA GLY A 61 5.03 -14.20 14.87
C GLY A 61 3.87 -13.25 15.19
N LEU A 62 3.78 -12.09 14.53
CA LEU A 62 2.71 -11.12 14.71
C LEU A 62 1.60 -11.35 13.66
N ARG A 63 0.35 -11.45 14.14
CA ARG A 63 -0.86 -11.42 13.31
C ARG A 63 -1.61 -10.13 13.60
N VAL A 64 -1.82 -9.31 12.57
CA VAL A 64 -2.61 -8.07 12.71
C VAL A 64 -4.09 -8.39 12.54
N ARG A 65 -4.95 -7.69 13.27
CA ARG A 65 -6.40 -8.00 13.24
C ARG A 65 -7.13 -7.41 12.03
N ARG A 66 -6.68 -6.26 11.55
CA ARG A 66 -7.36 -5.49 10.50
C ARG A 66 -6.33 -4.79 9.64
N CYS A 67 -6.47 -4.91 8.33
CA CYS A 67 -5.71 -4.13 7.38
C CYS A 67 -6.62 -3.46 6.34
N TYR A 68 -6.00 -2.65 5.50
CA TYR A 68 -6.50 -2.12 4.26
C TYR A 68 -5.31 -2.16 3.29
N ASP A 69 -5.44 -2.92 2.21
CA ASP A 69 -4.41 -3.07 1.19
C ASP A 69 -4.69 -2.08 0.05
N LEU A 70 -3.80 -1.10 -0.12
CA LEU A 70 -3.99 -0.07 -1.15
C LEU A 70 -3.92 -0.65 -2.57
N GLU A 71 -2.99 -1.55 -2.84
CA GLU A 71 -2.80 -2.12 -4.17
C GLU A 71 -3.98 -3.01 -4.56
N LEU A 72 -4.45 -3.83 -3.62
CA LEU A 72 -5.67 -4.62 -3.82
C LEU A 72 -6.87 -3.70 -4.09
N ALA A 73 -7.04 -2.67 -3.25
CA ALA A 73 -8.14 -1.73 -3.40
C ALA A 73 -8.09 -0.96 -4.72
N GLU A 74 -6.90 -0.59 -5.17
CA GLU A 74 -6.68 0.09 -6.44
C GLU A 74 -7.14 -0.79 -7.61
N GLY A 75 -6.78 -2.08 -7.59
CA GLY A 75 -7.20 -3.03 -8.63
C GLY A 75 -8.73 -3.17 -8.72
N LEU A 76 -9.44 -3.19 -7.60
CA LEU A 76 -10.90 -3.27 -7.58
C LEU A 76 -11.57 -1.98 -8.06
N LEU A 77 -11.00 -0.82 -7.72
CA LEU A 77 -11.48 0.48 -8.20
C LEU A 77 -11.25 0.63 -9.71
N LEU A 78 -10.07 0.25 -10.20
CA LEU A 78 -9.77 0.23 -11.64
C LEU A 78 -10.73 -0.69 -12.40
N ALA A 79 -11.00 -1.90 -11.88
CA ALA A 79 -11.98 -2.80 -12.49
C ALA A 79 -13.41 -2.21 -12.48
N TYR A 80 -13.81 -1.52 -11.41
CA TYR A 80 -15.10 -0.83 -11.37
C TYR A 80 -15.19 0.32 -12.39
N GLU A 81 -14.07 0.98 -12.68
CA GLU A 81 -13.97 2.11 -13.60
C GLU A 81 -13.74 1.67 -15.07
N GLY A 82 -13.58 0.38 -15.33
CA GLY A 82 -13.28 -0.17 -16.66
C GLY A 82 -11.84 0.06 -17.13
N ALA A 83 -10.93 0.20 -16.17
CA ALA A 83 -9.50 0.46 -16.36
C ALA A 83 -8.64 -0.70 -15.83
N GLU A 84 -9.12 -1.94 -15.89
CA GLU A 84 -8.44 -3.11 -15.30
C GLU A 84 -7.04 -3.41 -15.86
N ALA A 85 -6.71 -2.88 -17.03
CA ALA A 85 -5.39 -3.02 -17.65
C ALA A 85 -4.34 -2.06 -17.08
N GLU A 86 -4.76 -1.05 -16.31
CA GLU A 86 -3.83 -0.10 -15.72
C GLU A 86 -3.10 -0.67 -14.49
N SER A 87 -1.88 -0.16 -14.25
CA SER A 87 -1.11 -0.55 -13.07
C SER A 87 -1.82 -0.15 -11.77
N ARG A 88 -1.92 -1.11 -10.85
CA ARG A 88 -2.42 -0.92 -9.48
C ARG A 88 -1.31 -0.63 -8.46
N SER A 89 -0.05 -0.54 -8.90
CA SER A 89 1.09 -0.28 -8.01
C SER A 89 0.93 1.04 -7.26
N LEU A 90 1.54 1.17 -6.07
CA LEU A 90 1.48 2.42 -5.29
C LEU A 90 1.96 3.63 -6.09
N ARG A 91 2.98 3.46 -6.94
CA ARG A 91 3.50 4.53 -7.81
C ARG A 91 2.51 4.95 -8.88
N ALA A 92 1.84 3.99 -9.53
CA ALA A 92 0.80 4.28 -10.51
C ALA A 92 -0.40 4.95 -9.85
N ALA A 93 -0.86 4.42 -8.71
CA ALA A 93 -1.92 5.02 -7.92
C ALA A 93 -1.56 6.44 -7.45
N TRP A 94 -0.31 6.69 -7.07
CA TRP A 94 0.19 8.02 -6.71
C TRP A 94 0.12 9.00 -7.89
N ALA A 95 0.61 8.62 -9.07
CA ALA A 95 0.54 9.45 -10.27
C ALA A 95 -0.92 9.80 -10.59
N ARG A 96 -1.78 8.79 -10.61
CA ARG A 96 -3.23 8.92 -10.86
C ARG A 96 -3.89 9.86 -9.84
N ALA A 97 -3.56 9.71 -8.55
CA ALA A 97 -4.05 10.57 -7.48
C ALA A 97 -3.56 12.03 -7.59
N ASN A 98 -2.49 12.31 -8.34
CA ASN A 98 -2.01 13.66 -8.62
C ASN A 98 -2.42 14.18 -10.01
N GLY A 99 -3.25 13.43 -10.75
CA GLY A 99 -3.69 13.82 -12.10
C GLY A 99 -2.61 13.65 -13.15
N GLU A 100 -1.58 12.84 -12.86
CA GLU A 100 -0.51 12.48 -13.79
C GLU A 100 -0.82 11.14 -14.46
N GLU A 101 -0.24 10.92 -15.65
CA GLU A 101 -0.39 9.66 -16.38
C GLU A 101 0.26 8.52 -15.58
N PRO A 102 -0.49 7.46 -15.23
CA PRO A 102 0.05 6.34 -14.50
C PRO A 102 1.09 5.60 -15.35
N PRO A 103 2.31 5.44 -14.85
CA PRO A 103 3.33 4.69 -15.57
C PRO A 103 2.98 3.19 -15.61
N PRO A 104 3.42 2.46 -16.67
CA PRO A 104 3.08 1.05 -16.83
C PRO A 104 3.71 0.16 -15.74
N ASP A 105 3.14 -1.04 -15.55
CA ASP A 105 3.69 -2.04 -14.64
C ASP A 105 5.06 -2.54 -15.14
N ALA A 106 6.00 -2.71 -14.21
CA ALA A 106 7.35 -3.19 -14.52
C ALA A 106 7.35 -4.62 -15.12
N ALA A 107 6.40 -5.47 -14.73
CA ALA A 107 6.24 -6.80 -15.32
C ALA A 107 5.88 -6.76 -16.83
N ALA A 108 5.18 -5.71 -17.28
CA ALA A 108 4.93 -5.49 -18.70
C ALA A 108 6.20 -5.05 -19.45
N VAL A 109 7.16 -4.44 -18.75
CA VAL A 109 8.47 -4.03 -19.27
C VAL A 109 9.46 -5.21 -19.32
N GLU A 110 9.42 -6.13 -18.35
CA GLU A 110 10.29 -7.32 -18.31
C GLU A 110 10.03 -8.32 -19.45
N LEU A 111 8.78 -8.44 -19.91
CA LEU A 111 8.43 -9.26 -21.09
C LEU A 111 9.10 -8.77 -22.39
N ALA A 112 9.72 -7.59 -22.39
CA ALA A 112 10.44 -7.02 -23.54
C ALA A 112 11.96 -7.32 -23.55
N GLN A 113 12.52 -7.93 -22.49
CA GLN A 113 13.85 -8.57 -22.33
C GLN A 113 14.50 -8.18 -20.99
N PRO A 114 14.94 -9.14 -20.15
CA PRO A 114 15.72 -8.84 -18.96
C PRO A 114 17.17 -8.51 -19.35
N THR A 115 17.64 -7.31 -19.04
CA THR A 115 19.06 -6.95 -19.17
C THR A 115 19.84 -7.42 -17.94
N LEU A 116 21.10 -7.83 -18.14
CA LEU A 116 22.00 -8.41 -17.11
C LEU A 116 22.37 -7.43 -15.96
N PHE A 117 21.88 -6.19 -16.03
CA PHE A 117 21.99 -5.16 -15.00
C PHE A 117 20.57 -4.68 -14.71
N GLU A 118 19.94 -5.24 -13.68
CA GLU A 118 18.59 -4.89 -13.25
C GLU A 118 18.45 -3.36 -13.16
N THR A 119 17.65 -2.79 -14.06
CA THR A 119 17.24 -1.39 -13.95
C THR A 119 16.22 -1.38 -12.83
N ARG A 120 16.56 -0.80 -11.67
CA ARG A 120 15.67 -0.68 -10.51
C ARG A 120 14.25 -0.44 -10.99
N VAL A 121 13.34 -1.33 -10.59
CA VAL A 121 11.90 -1.15 -10.75
C VAL A 121 11.59 0.29 -10.31
N PRO A 122 10.95 1.12 -11.15
CA PRO A 122 10.79 2.54 -10.83
C PRO A 122 10.07 2.70 -9.50
N THR A 123 10.70 3.44 -8.59
CA THR A 123 10.22 3.74 -7.25
C THR A 123 9.29 4.96 -7.26
N LEU A 124 8.78 5.34 -6.08
CA LEU A 124 8.06 6.61 -5.93
C LEU A 124 8.94 7.78 -6.42
N PRO A 125 8.34 8.90 -6.89
CA PRO A 125 9.12 10.05 -7.32
C PRO A 125 10.11 10.53 -6.24
N ASP A 126 11.23 11.10 -6.67
CA ASP A 126 12.28 11.59 -5.77
C ASP A 126 11.71 12.49 -4.66
N GLY A 127 12.07 12.18 -3.41
CA GLY A 127 11.60 12.91 -2.24
C GLY A 127 10.19 12.54 -1.75
N VAL A 128 9.48 11.63 -2.42
CA VAL A 128 8.19 11.11 -1.96
C VAL A 128 8.39 9.87 -1.09
N THR A 129 8.15 10.00 0.21
CA THR A 129 8.18 8.87 1.14
C THR A 129 6.99 7.94 0.96
N VAL A 130 7.14 6.68 1.36
CA VAL A 130 6.04 5.69 1.29
C VAL A 130 4.80 6.15 2.04
N VAL A 131 4.95 6.78 3.21
CA VAL A 131 3.81 7.31 4.00
C VAL A 131 3.11 8.44 3.26
N THR A 132 3.87 9.35 2.64
CA THR A 132 3.29 10.45 1.86
C THR A 132 2.46 9.90 0.71
N ALA A 133 2.99 8.91 0.00
CA ALA A 133 2.29 8.24 -1.07
C ALA A 133 1.03 7.53 -0.61
N VAL A 134 1.14 6.70 0.44
CA VAL A 134 0.00 5.97 1.03
C VAL A 134 -1.11 6.91 1.45
N ARG A 135 -0.80 8.04 2.12
CA ARG A 135 -1.82 9.00 2.55
C ARG A 135 -2.56 9.63 1.38
N ARG A 136 -1.84 10.01 0.32
CA ARG A 136 -2.45 10.62 -0.87
C ARG A 136 -3.33 9.62 -1.60
N VAL A 137 -2.84 8.42 -1.82
CA VAL A 137 -3.57 7.34 -2.51
C VAL A 137 -4.79 6.92 -1.69
N LEU A 138 -4.65 6.74 -0.38
CA LEU A 138 -5.78 6.40 0.48
C LEU A 138 -6.90 7.45 0.39
N ALA A 139 -6.57 8.74 0.47
CA ALA A 139 -7.55 9.81 0.36
C ALA A 139 -8.25 9.82 -1.02
N GLU A 140 -7.50 9.54 -2.08
CA GLU A 140 -8.07 9.44 -3.42
C GLU A 140 -8.97 8.21 -3.59
N GLN A 141 -8.58 7.06 -3.05
CA GLN A 141 -9.42 5.86 -3.04
C GLN A 141 -10.70 6.10 -2.25
N GLU A 142 -10.64 6.75 -1.08
CA GLU A 142 -11.83 7.11 -0.31
C GLU A 142 -12.78 8.01 -1.12
N ARG A 143 -12.25 8.95 -1.90
CA ARG A 143 -13.01 9.81 -2.82
C ARG A 143 -13.66 8.99 -3.94
N ARG A 144 -12.90 8.11 -4.61
CA ARG A 144 -13.40 7.24 -5.68
C ARG A 144 -14.49 6.28 -5.19
N VAL A 145 -14.28 5.67 -4.03
CA VAL A 145 -15.28 4.83 -3.35
C VAL A 145 -16.57 5.61 -3.08
N ALA A 146 -16.47 6.85 -2.58
CA ALA A 146 -17.64 7.69 -2.32
C ALA A 146 -18.41 8.07 -3.60
N ALA A 147 -17.75 8.07 -4.75
CA ALA A 147 -18.34 8.37 -6.06
C ALA A 147 -18.95 7.14 -6.77
N THR A 148 -18.76 5.92 -6.25
CA THR A 148 -19.38 4.72 -6.82
C THR A 148 -20.91 4.73 -6.64
N ALA A 149 -21.63 3.94 -7.44
CA ALA A 149 -23.09 3.82 -7.35
C ALA A 149 -23.56 3.24 -6.00
N HIS A 150 -22.74 2.39 -5.38
CA HIS A 150 -23.01 1.77 -4.07
C HIS A 150 -21.77 1.84 -3.16
N PRO A 151 -21.48 3.01 -2.55
CA PRO A 151 -20.26 3.21 -1.75
C PRO A 151 -20.15 2.31 -0.53
N ASP A 152 -21.26 1.92 0.07
CA ASP A 152 -21.34 0.98 1.18
C ASP A 152 -20.92 -0.44 0.76
N ARG A 153 -21.39 -0.91 -0.40
CA ARG A 153 -21.02 -2.22 -0.95
C ARG A 153 -19.56 -2.26 -1.39
N MET A 154 -19.07 -1.18 -2.01
CA MET A 154 -17.65 -1.06 -2.36
C MET A 154 -16.77 -1.13 -1.12
N ARG A 155 -17.10 -0.37 -0.06
CA ARG A 155 -16.34 -0.46 1.22
C ARG A 155 -16.36 -1.86 1.83
N LEU A 156 -17.49 -2.56 1.75
CA LEU A 156 -17.58 -3.94 2.26
C LEU A 156 -16.67 -4.90 1.48
N LEU A 157 -16.68 -4.81 0.14
CA LEU A 157 -15.81 -5.61 -0.72
C LEU A 157 -14.33 -5.35 -0.41
N LEU A 158 -13.93 -4.08 -0.38
CA LEU A 158 -12.55 -3.69 -0.06
C LEU A 158 -12.09 -4.21 1.31
N ALA A 159 -12.98 -4.14 2.31
CA ALA A 159 -12.68 -4.65 3.65
C ALA A 159 -12.58 -6.18 3.69
N ALA A 160 -13.43 -6.89 2.95
CA ALA A 160 -13.41 -8.36 2.87
C ALA A 160 -12.13 -8.84 2.18
N GLU A 161 -11.80 -8.26 1.02
CA GLU A 161 -10.64 -8.64 0.21
C GLU A 161 -9.32 -8.29 0.91
N SER A 162 -9.26 -7.13 1.59
CA SER A 162 -8.11 -6.79 2.43
C SER A 162 -7.94 -7.80 3.58
N ALA A 163 -9.03 -8.23 4.22
CA ALA A 163 -8.96 -9.19 5.31
C ALA A 163 -8.51 -10.59 4.84
N SER A 164 -8.87 -11.01 3.63
CA SER A 164 -8.40 -12.28 3.05
C SER A 164 -6.93 -12.28 2.63
N ALA A 165 -6.27 -11.12 2.59
CA ALA A 165 -4.85 -11.02 2.28
C ALA A 165 -3.92 -11.34 3.47
N LEU A 166 -4.47 -11.47 4.69
CA LEU A 166 -3.73 -11.70 5.96
C LEU A 166 -3.49 -13.17 6.32
#